data_AF-N9ALK4-F1
#
_entry.id   AF-N9ALK4-F1
#
_cell.length_a   1.000
_cell.length_b   1.000
_cell.length_c   1.000
_cell.angle_alpha   90.00
_cell.angle_beta   90.00
_cell.angle_gamma   90.00
#
_symmetry.space_group_name_H-M   'P 1'
#
loop_
_entity.id
_entity.type
_entity.pdbx_description
1 polymer ?
#
loop_
_entity_poly.entity_id
_entity_poly.type
_entity_poly.pdbx_seq_one_letter_code
_entity_poly.pdbx_strand_id
1 'polypeptide(L)' 'MKQKFSVAQINNIVKKNLAGTTVEQICEEYKISVATFYRWKASYIDINEQILIRLDKLEQENLALKQMYAEERLSKRLEM' A
#
# COMPACT_ATOMS: atom_id res chain seq x y z
N MET A 1 4.22 -13.74 -22.53
CA MET A 1 2.91 -14.17 -22.00
C MET A 1 2.22 -12.95 -21.40
N LYS A 2 1.08 -12.50 -21.92
CA LYS A 2 0.35 -11.34 -21.34
C LYS A 2 -0.36 -11.80 -20.07
N GLN A 3 -0.20 -11.08 -18.97
CA GLN A 3 -1.04 -11.33 -17.80
C GLN A 3 -2.50 -10.99 -18.15
N LYS A 4 -3.41 -11.91 -17.79
CA LYS A 4 -4.86 -11.78 -18.04
C LYS A 4 -5.50 -10.64 -17.25
N PHE A 5 -4.92 -10.29 -16.10
CA PHE A 5 -5.40 -9.26 -15.19
C PHE A 5 -4.32 -8.22 -14.93
N SER A 6 -4.70 -6.96 -14.85
CA SER A 6 -3.82 -5.89 -14.38
C SER A 6 -3.65 -5.94 -12.86
N VAL A 7 -2.61 -5.30 -12.34
CA VAL A 7 -2.37 -5.19 -10.89
C VAL A 7 -3.58 -4.57 -10.18
N ALA A 8 -4.20 -3.53 -10.77
CA ALA A 8 -5.40 -2.90 -10.21
C ALA A 8 -6.60 -3.88 -10.15
N GLN A 9 -6.79 -4.70 -11.18
CA GLN A 9 -7.82 -5.74 -11.19
C GLN A 9 -7.56 -6.79 -10.12
N ILE A 10 -6.32 -7.28 -10.00
CA ILE A 10 -5.91 -8.24 -8.98
C ILE A 10 -6.20 -7.69 -7.57
N ASN A 11 -5.83 -6.43 -7.31
CA ASN A 11 -6.09 -5.80 -6.02
C ASN A 11 -7.58 -5.71 -5.69
N ASN A 12 -8.42 -5.37 -6.67
CA ASN A 12 -9.87 -5.35 -6.48
C ASN A 12 -10.45 -6.75 -6.20
N ILE A 13 -9.92 -7.79 -6.85
CA ILE A 13 -10.31 -9.18 -6.60
C ILE A 13 -9.95 -9.59 -5.17
N VAL A 14 -8.73 -9.29 -4.71
CA VAL A 14 -8.30 -9.57 -3.33
C VAL A 14 -9.17 -8.79 -2.32
N LYS A 15 -9.52 -7.54 -2.61
CA LYS A 15 -10.41 -6.74 -1.76
C LYS A 15 -11.81 -7.33 -1.62
N LYS A 16 -12.36 -7.97 -2.65
CA LYS A 16 -13.65 -8.70 -2.53
C LYS A 16 -13.58 -9.78 -1.45
N ASN A 17 -12.45 -10.50 -1.36
CA ASN A 17 -12.27 -11.49 -0.29
C ASN A 17 -12.21 -10.85 1.09
N LEU A 18 -11.51 -9.73 1.23
CA LEU A 18 -11.45 -8.98 2.48
C LEU A 18 -12.81 -8.39 2.89
N ALA A 19 -13.68 -8.13 1.92
CA ALA A 19 -15.07 -7.70 2.13
C ALA A 19 -16.04 -8.87 2.41
N GLY A 20 -15.56 -10.12 2.46
CA GLY A 20 -16.35 -11.28 2.88
C GLY A 20 -16.73 -12.26 1.76
N THR A 21 -16.35 -12.02 0.50
CA THR A 21 -16.56 -13.02 -0.57
C THR A 21 -15.64 -14.23 -0.36
N THR A 22 -16.20 -15.44 -0.48
CA THR A 22 -15.43 -16.68 -0.32
C THR A 22 -14.41 -16.87 -1.45
N VAL A 23 -13.36 -17.65 -1.20
CA VAL A 23 -12.31 -17.90 -2.20
C VAL A 23 -12.88 -18.71 -3.36
N GLU A 24 -13.81 -19.63 -3.07
CA GLU A 24 -14.50 -20.49 -4.03
C GLU A 24 -15.28 -19.64 -5.04
N GLN A 25 -16.08 -18.69 -4.55
CA GLN A 25 -16.84 -17.75 -5.39
C GLN A 25 -15.91 -16.92 -6.28
N ILE A 26 -14.79 -16.43 -5.74
CA ILE A 26 -13.80 -15.64 -6.50
C ILE A 26 -13.14 -16.50 -7.59
N CYS A 27 -12.73 -17.72 -7.26
CA CYS A 27 -12.12 -18.64 -8.21
C CYS A 27 -13.09 -18.98 -9.35
N GLU A 28 -14.37 -19.17 -9.05
CA GLU A 28 -15.41 -19.43 -10.04
C GLU A 28 -15.74 -18.19 -10.90
N GLU A 29 -15.89 -17.01 -10.29
CA GLU A 29 -16.21 -15.75 -10.98
C GLU A 29 -15.09 -15.37 -11.96
N TYR A 30 -13.84 -15.38 -11.50
CA TYR A 30 -12.70 -14.91 -12.28
C TYR A 30 -12.00 -16.01 -13.09
N LYS A 31 -12.48 -17.26 -12.97
CA LYS A 31 -11.91 -18.45 -13.62
C LYS A 31 -10.41 -18.57 -13.35
N ILE A 32 -10.06 -18.55 -12.06
CA ILE A 32 -8.69 -18.68 -11.56
C ILE A 32 -8.60 -19.83 -10.57
N SER A 33 -7.42 -20.42 -10.44
CA SER A 33 -7.19 -21.43 -9.41
C SER A 33 -7.05 -20.79 -8.02
N VAL A 34 -7.38 -21.56 -6.98
CA VAL A 34 -7.19 -21.18 -5.57
C VAL A 34 -5.73 -20.80 -5.29
N ALA A 35 -4.78 -21.54 -5.86
CA ALA A 35 -3.35 -21.24 -5.76
C ALA A 35 -2.99 -19.86 -6.35
N THR A 36 -3.62 -19.47 -7.47
CA THR A 36 -3.41 -18.16 -8.08
C THR A 36 -3.92 -17.04 -7.17
N PHE A 37 -5.10 -17.24 -6.57
CA PHE A 37 -5.67 -16.29 -5.62
C PHE A 37 -4.77 -16.07 -4.41
N TYR A 38 -4.28 -17.14 -3.77
CA TYR A 38 -3.41 -16.99 -2.59
C TYR A 38 -2.08 -16.33 -2.91
N ARG A 39 -1.49 -16.59 -4.08
CA ARG A 39 -0.29 -15.86 -4.55
C ARG A 39 -0.56 -14.36 -4.63
N TRP A 40 -1.70 -13.96 -5.19
CA TRP A 40 -2.08 -12.55 -5.26
C TRP A 40 -2.35 -11.94 -3.87
N LYS A 41 -2.98 -12.70 -2.97
CA LYS A 41 -3.25 -12.26 -1.60
C LYS A 41 -1.96 -12.03 -0.81
N ALA A 42 -0.96 -12.91 -0.96
CA ALA A 42 0.35 -12.72 -0.35
C ALA A 42 1.02 -11.43 -0.86
N SER A 43 1.10 -11.24 -2.19
CA SER A 43 1.66 -10.01 -2.75
C SER A 43 0.92 -8.74 -2.32
N TYR A 44 -0.41 -8.79 -2.14
CA TYR A 44 -1.18 -7.65 -1.64
C TYR A 44 -0.79 -7.25 -0.21
N ILE A 45 -0.53 -8.24 0.66
CA ILE A 45 -0.10 -8.01 2.05
C ILE A 45 1.32 -7.42 2.05
N ASP A 46 2.25 -8.03 1.32
CA ASP A 46 3.65 -7.58 1.25
C ASP A 46 3.76 -6.13 0.73
N ILE A 47 2.96 -5.78 -0.29
CA ILE A 47 2.94 -4.42 -0.86
C ILE A 47 2.35 -3.43 0.16
N ASN A 48 1.26 -3.78 0.84
CA ASN A 48 0.67 -2.90 1.85
C ASN A 48 1.63 -2.65 3.02
N GLU A 49 2.34 -3.67 3.48
CA GLU A 49 3.33 -3.54 4.55
C GLU A 49 4.46 -2.58 4.13
N GLN A 50 5.00 -2.75 2.93
CA GLN A 50 6.03 -1.84 2.39
C GLN A 50 5.53 -0.39 2.26
N ILE A 51 4.29 -0.19 1.84
CA ILE A 51 3.67 1.15 1.75
C ILE A 51 3.57 1.77 3.15
N LEU A 52 3.12 1.02 4.15
CA LEU A 52 3.01 1.51 5.52
C LEU A 52 4.38 1.91 6.10
N ILE A 53 5.41 1.09 5.89
CA ILE A 53 6.78 1.40 6.32
C ILE A 53 7.28 2.68 5.65
N ARG A 54 7.02 2.84 4.34
CA ARG A 54 7.45 4.05 3.61
C ARG A 54 6.69 5.29 4.09
N LEU A 55 5.40 5.16 4.42
CA LEU A 55 4.59 6.25 4.97
C LEU A 55 5.12 6.72 6.32
N ASP A 56 5.38 5.81 7.27
CA ASP A 56 5.96 6.15 8.58
C ASP A 56 7.30 6.89 8.42
N LYS A 57 8.18 6.39 7.55
CA LYS A 57 9.45 7.08 7.26
C LYS A 57 9.25 8.49 6.71
N LEU A 58 8.28 8.69 5.81
CA LEU A 58 7.96 10.01 5.26
C LEU A 58 7.37 10.95 6.32
N GLU A 59 6.57 10.43 7.24
CA GLU A 59 6.03 11.20 8.37
C GLU A 59 7.14 11.67 9.30
N GLN A 60 8.11 10.79 9.62
CA GLN A 60 9.29 11.14 10.41
C GLN A 60 10.18 12.18 9.72
N GLU A 61 10.46 12.00 8.43
CA GLU A 61 11.22 12.97 7.63
C GLU A 61 10.51 14.33 7.61
N ASN A 62 9.19 14.36 7.43
CA ASN A 62 8.41 15.59 7.44
C ASN A 62 8.41 16.28 8.81
N LEU A 63 8.35 15.52 9.90
CA LEU A 63 8.45 16.05 11.26
C LEU A 63 9.80 16.72 11.49
N ALA A 64 10.90 16.05 11.13
CA ALA A 64 12.25 16.59 11.25
C ALA A 64 12.42 17.87 10.40
N LEU A 65 11.94 17.86 9.15
CA LEU A 65 11.99 19.03 8.28
C LEU A 65 11.20 20.22 8.84
N LYS A 66 10.02 19.98 9.43
CA LYS A 66 9.22 21.04 10.07
C LYS A 66 9.93 21.64 11.28
N GLN A 67 10.61 20.82 12.08
CA GLN A 67 11.40 21.29 13.23
C GLN A 67 12.57 22.15 12.76
N MET A 68 13.37 21.65 11.81
CA MET A 68 14.50 22.41 11.25
C MET A 68 14.06 23.73 10.63
N TYR A 69 12.92 23.74 9.91
CA TYR A 69 12.37 24.97 9.34
C TYR A 69 11.92 25.95 10.43
N ALA A 70 11.30 25.48 11.51
CA ALA A 70 10.90 26.33 12.63
C ALA A 70 12.12 26.95 13.33
N GLU A 71 13.17 26.16 13.55
CA GLU A 71 14.45 26.62 14.11
C GLU A 71 15.12 27.66 13.21
N GLU A 72 15.24 27.39 11.90
CA GLU A 72 15.82 28.34 10.94
C GLU A 72 15.04 29.67 10.91
N ARG A 73 13.70 29.58 10.92
CA ARG A 73 12.84 30.78 10.95
C ARG A 73 12.95 31.54 12.26
N LEU A 74 13.17 30.86 13.39
CA LEU A 74 13.40 31.49 14.67
C LEU A 74 14.76 32.21 14.68
N SER A 75 15.83 31.55 14.24
CA SER A 75 17.16 32.15 14.14
C SER A 75 17.16 33.41 13.28
N LYS A 76 16.55 33.36 12.08
CA LYS A 76 16.43 34.54 11.21
C LYS A 76 15.66 35.71 11.82
N ARG A 77 14.74 35.47 12.76
CA ARG A 77 14.02 36.55 13.48
C ARG A 77 14.84 37.15 14.61
N LEU A 78 15.73 36.37 15.23
CA LEU A 78 16.59 36.81 16.33
C LEU A 78 17.85 37.54 15.84
N GLU A 79 18.26 37.32 14.59
CA GLU A 79 19.37 38.03 13.94
C GLU A 79 18.97 39.39 13.31
N MET A 80 17.68 39.76 13.37
CA MET A 80 17.16 41.09 13.01
C MET A 80 17.06 41.99 14.24
#